data_AF-A0A3B9RVC7-F1
#
_entry.id   AF-A0A3B9RVC7-F1
#
_cell.length_a   1.000
_cell.length_b   1.000
_cell.length_c   1.000
_cell.angle_alpha   90.00
_cell.angle_beta   90.00
_cell.angle_gamma   90.00
#
_symmetry.space_group_name_H-M   'P 1'
#
loop_
_entity.id
_entity.type
_entity.pdbx_description
1 polymer ?
#
loop_
_entity_poly.entity_id
_entity_poly.type
_entity_poly.pdbx_seq_one_letter_code
_entity_poly.pdbx_strand_id
1 'polypeptide(L)'
;MGQNEVAHQFLETAPCFNQDYTLPSGEQAHANVSLCKTQVMSLINHVHQVDKSVKRVLSKTQVKQWYALGGVVDLVKSPAFNFASLNFSNQELLTKAQHSVCQKSWVQISQNYGKDDYAYGYCLFAAYYYGLMVEGYGLKPEQPLQYLAANQTADWSLGFVLHPQSFE
;
A
#
# COMPACT_ATOMS: atom_id res chain seq x y z
N MET A 1 11.02 3.59 2.38
CA MET A 1 9.93 3.78 3.37
C MET A 1 9.23 2.44 3.52
N GLY A 2 9.58 1.61 4.51
CA GLY A 2 8.94 0.31 4.70
C GLY A 2 7.55 0.47 5.33
N GLN A 3 6.63 -0.47 5.09
CA GLN A 3 5.23 -0.35 5.54
C GLN A 3 5.11 -0.24 7.08
N ASN A 4 5.94 -0.95 7.84
CA ASN A 4 5.92 -0.93 9.30
C ASN A 4 6.31 0.45 9.86
N GLU A 5 7.40 1.02 9.33
CA GLU A 5 7.86 2.34 9.76
C GLU A 5 6.88 3.45 9.38
N VAL A 6 6.22 3.31 8.22
CA VAL A 6 5.13 4.20 7.85
C VAL A 6 3.97 4.04 8.82
N ALA A 7 3.56 2.81 9.16
CA ALA A 7 2.46 2.57 10.08
C ALA A 7 2.66 3.28 11.42
N HIS A 8 3.86 3.22 11.98
CA HIS A 8 4.21 3.90 13.24
C HIS A 8 3.96 5.41 13.23
N GLN A 9 4.05 6.07 12.07
CA GLN A 9 3.78 7.51 11.96
C GLN A 9 2.28 7.85 11.95
N PHE A 10 1.41 6.87 11.70
CA PHE A 10 -0.01 7.09 11.47
C PHE A 10 -0.92 6.31 12.43
N LEU A 11 -0.39 5.66 13.48
CA LEU A 11 -1.20 4.88 14.43
C LEU A 11 -2.32 5.67 15.12
N GLU A 12 -2.15 6.98 15.28
CA GLU A 12 -3.15 7.89 15.87
C GLU A 12 -3.97 8.65 14.81
N THR A 13 -3.83 8.29 13.54
CA THR A 13 -4.50 9.00 12.45
C THR A 13 -5.88 8.39 12.18
N ALA A 14 -6.89 8.87 12.91
CA ALA A 14 -8.27 8.36 12.85
C ALA A 14 -8.84 8.10 11.43
N PRO A 15 -8.59 8.96 10.42
CA PRO A 15 -9.04 8.71 9.04
C PRO A 15 -8.46 7.44 8.39
N CYS A 16 -7.33 6.93 8.88
CA CYS A 16 -6.56 5.85 8.28
C CYS A 16 -6.93 4.45 8.78
N PHE A 17 -7.87 4.34 9.71
CA PHE A 17 -8.33 3.06 10.25
C PHE A 17 -9.79 2.80 9.91
N ASN A 18 -10.22 1.56 10.13
CA ASN A 18 -11.60 1.14 9.96
C ASN A 18 -12.55 1.93 10.85
N GLN A 19 -13.83 1.97 10.47
CA GLN A 19 -14.87 2.57 11.30
C GLN A 19 -14.87 1.93 12.70
N ASP A 20 -14.92 2.75 13.75
CA ASP A 20 -14.99 2.32 15.15
C ASP A 20 -13.80 1.44 15.60
N TYR A 21 -12.65 1.55 14.92
CA TYR A 21 -11.40 1.00 15.44
C TYR A 21 -10.92 1.85 16.62
N THR A 22 -10.50 1.20 17.71
CA THR A 22 -9.95 1.91 18.87
C THR A 22 -8.47 2.16 18.65
N LEU A 23 -8.10 3.42 18.48
CA LEU A 23 -6.71 3.88 18.34
C LEU A 23 -5.93 3.64 19.65
N PRO A 24 -4.60 3.66 19.64
CA PRO A 24 -3.82 3.47 20.86
C PRO A 24 -4.08 4.56 21.92
N SER A 25 -4.46 5.77 21.52
CA SER A 25 -4.96 6.83 22.42
C SER A 25 -6.29 6.49 23.12
N GLY A 26 -7.04 5.49 22.65
CA GLY A 26 -8.38 5.15 23.11
C GLY A 26 -9.52 5.83 22.33
N GLU A 27 -9.19 6.75 21.42
CA GLU A 27 -10.17 7.39 20.54
C GLU A 27 -10.71 6.42 19.47
N GLN A 28 -11.92 6.69 18.98
CA GLN A 28 -12.52 5.91 17.90
C GLN A 28 -12.17 6.50 16.54
N ALA A 29 -11.71 5.64 15.64
CA ALA A 29 -11.43 5.99 14.26
C ALA A 29 -12.70 6.33 13.47
N HIS A 30 -12.56 7.28 12.55
CA HIS A 30 -13.61 7.69 11.61
C HIS A 30 -13.05 7.61 10.19
N ALA A 31 -13.29 6.47 9.55
CA ALA A 31 -12.60 6.12 8.32
C ALA A 31 -12.85 7.12 7.19
N ASN A 32 -11.76 7.62 6.60
CA ASN A 32 -11.81 8.48 5.42
C ASN A 32 -10.51 8.28 4.62
N VAL A 33 -10.55 7.34 3.66
CA VAL A 33 -9.36 6.95 2.90
C VAL A 33 -8.79 8.12 2.08
N SER A 34 -9.63 9.05 1.64
CA SER A 34 -9.20 10.24 0.89
C SER A 34 -8.40 11.18 1.77
N LEU A 35 -8.86 11.42 3.01
CA LEU A 35 -8.12 12.21 3.99
C LEU A 35 -6.85 11.49 4.45
N CYS A 36 -6.93 10.17 4.70
CA CYS A 36 -5.75 9.36 5.03
C CYS A 36 -4.68 9.46 3.94
N LYS A 37 -5.07 9.32 2.66
CA LYS A 37 -4.17 9.49 1.52
C LYS A 37 -3.46 10.84 1.58
N THR A 38 -4.20 11.93 1.79
CA THR A 38 -3.63 13.28 1.90
C THR A 38 -2.66 13.41 3.09
N GLN A 39 -2.96 12.80 4.23
CA GLN A 39 -2.08 12.82 5.39
C GLN A 39 -0.79 12.03 5.14
N VAL A 40 -0.90 10.85 4.53
CA VAL A 40 0.28 10.02 4.18
C VAL A 40 1.17 10.72 3.16
N MET A 41 0.59 11.50 2.23
CA MET A 41 1.37 12.29 1.26
C MET A 41 2.31 13.31 1.92
N SER A 42 2.00 13.81 3.12
CA SER A 42 2.89 14.71 3.84
C SER A 42 4.23 14.02 4.13
N LEU A 43 4.20 12.79 4.66
CA LEU A 43 5.43 12.03 4.89
C LEU A 43 6.19 11.75 3.59
N ILE A 44 5.47 11.34 2.53
CA ILE A 44 6.08 10.92 1.27
C ILE A 44 6.75 12.09 0.54
N ASN A 45 6.05 13.20 0.37
CA ASN A 45 6.50 14.30 -0.50
C ASN A 45 7.01 15.52 0.27
N HIS A 46 6.51 15.79 1.47
CA HIS A 46 7.03 16.90 2.27
C HIS A 46 8.32 16.52 3.01
N VAL A 47 8.33 15.36 3.68
CA VAL A 47 9.51 14.89 4.43
C VAL A 47 10.52 14.23 3.49
N HIS A 48 10.11 13.18 2.78
CA HIS A 48 11.04 12.38 1.96
C HIS A 48 11.25 12.91 0.54
N GLN A 49 10.43 13.86 0.07
CA GLN A 49 10.56 14.50 -1.24
C GLN A 49 10.68 13.48 -2.39
N VAL A 50 9.89 12.41 -2.31
CA VAL A 50 9.90 11.31 -3.28
C VAL A 50 9.52 11.82 -4.67
N ASP A 51 8.56 12.73 -4.77
CA ASP A 51 8.18 13.42 -6.00
C ASP A 51 9.35 14.15 -6.68
N LYS A 52 10.19 14.85 -5.91
CA LYS A 52 11.34 15.58 -6.45
C LYS A 52 12.44 14.63 -6.93
N SER A 53 12.56 13.47 -6.31
CA SER A 53 13.65 12.52 -6.56
C SER A 53 13.29 11.49 -7.62
N VAL A 54 12.11 10.88 -7.52
CA VAL A 54 11.69 9.72 -8.34
C VAL A 54 10.80 10.16 -9.49
N LYS A 55 9.71 10.89 -9.23
CA LYS A 55 8.75 11.30 -10.28
C LYS A 55 9.38 12.13 -11.36
N ARG A 56 10.34 13.00 -11.02
CA ARG A 56 11.13 13.77 -12.01
C ARG A 56 11.95 12.89 -12.96
N VAL A 57 12.51 11.78 -12.45
CA VAL A 57 13.28 10.85 -13.27
C VAL A 57 12.33 10.04 -14.15
N LEU A 58 11.28 9.48 -13.54
CA LEU A 58 10.29 8.67 -14.25
C LEU A 58 9.52 9.46 -15.31
N SER A 59 9.29 10.77 -15.14
CA SER A 59 8.65 11.60 -16.16
C SER A 59 9.46 11.73 -17.44
N LYS A 60 10.77 11.40 -17.41
CA LYS A 60 11.68 11.40 -18.56
C LYS A 60 11.95 9.99 -19.10
N THR A 61 11.37 8.96 -18.48
CA THR A 61 11.61 7.56 -18.83
C THR A 61 10.32 6.91 -19.31
N GLN A 62 10.39 6.10 -20.36
CA GLN A 62 9.25 5.33 -20.83
C GLN A 62 9.25 3.93 -20.19
N VAL A 63 8.71 3.83 -18.98
CA VAL A 63 8.49 2.52 -18.35
C VAL A 63 7.29 1.85 -19.00
N LYS A 64 7.50 0.69 -19.62
CA LYS A 64 6.44 -0.06 -20.33
C LYS A 64 5.58 -0.89 -19.40
N GLN A 65 6.17 -1.45 -18.34
CA GLN A 65 5.51 -2.38 -17.43
C GLN A 65 6.01 -2.15 -16.01
N TRP A 66 5.09 -2.27 -15.06
CA TRP A 66 5.38 -2.21 -13.64
C TRP A 66 5.08 -3.56 -13.00
N TYR A 67 6.02 -4.06 -12.20
CA TYR A 67 5.84 -5.24 -11.36
C TYR A 67 6.02 -4.83 -9.90
N ALA A 68 5.13 -5.34 -9.06
CA ALA A 68 5.15 -5.14 -7.63
C ALA A 68 5.55 -6.45 -6.91
N LEU A 69 6.31 -6.29 -5.83
CA LEU A 69 6.73 -7.36 -4.92
C LEU A 69 6.57 -6.87 -3.47
N GLY A 70 6.67 -7.78 -2.50
CA GLY A 70 6.59 -7.46 -1.08
C GLY A 70 5.17 -7.11 -0.60
N GLY A 71 5.07 -6.30 0.46
CA GLY A 71 3.82 -6.14 1.23
C GLY A 71 2.60 -5.64 0.46
N VAL A 72 2.76 -4.91 -0.65
CA VAL A 72 1.62 -4.53 -1.50
C VAL A 72 0.99 -5.74 -2.18
N VAL A 73 1.81 -6.75 -2.51
CA VAL A 73 1.36 -8.02 -3.10
C VAL A 73 0.60 -8.83 -2.06
N ASP A 74 1.06 -8.84 -0.80
CA ASP A 74 0.36 -9.50 0.30
C ASP A 74 -1.01 -8.84 0.55
N LEU A 75 -1.06 -7.51 0.53
CA LEU A 75 -2.31 -6.74 0.66
C LEU A 75 -3.31 -7.08 -0.46
N VAL A 76 -2.90 -7.01 -1.73
CA VAL A 76 -3.81 -7.23 -2.87
C VAL A 76 -4.25 -8.69 -3.00
N LYS A 77 -3.43 -9.64 -2.53
CA LYS A 77 -3.80 -11.07 -2.45
C LYS A 77 -4.69 -11.40 -1.25
N SER A 78 -4.80 -10.51 -0.28
CA SER A 78 -5.62 -10.77 0.90
C SER A 78 -7.11 -10.91 0.54
N PRO A 79 -7.89 -11.66 1.33
CA PRO A 79 -9.31 -11.91 1.06
C PRO A 79 -10.18 -10.64 0.97
N ALA A 80 -9.72 -9.51 1.51
CA ALA A 80 -10.47 -8.25 1.49
C ALA A 80 -10.50 -7.56 0.11
N PHE A 81 -9.50 -7.81 -0.74
CA PHE A 81 -9.34 -7.08 -2.00
C PHE A 81 -9.63 -7.91 -3.24
N ASN A 82 -9.23 -9.19 -3.25
CA ASN A 82 -9.48 -10.19 -4.30
C ASN A 82 -9.54 -9.60 -5.74
N PHE A 83 -8.38 -9.50 -6.38
CA PHE A 83 -8.27 -9.12 -7.79
C PHE A 83 -8.36 -10.36 -8.69
N ALA A 84 -9.16 -10.28 -9.76
CA ALA A 84 -9.42 -11.41 -10.65
C ALA A 84 -8.25 -11.74 -11.59
N SER A 85 -7.41 -10.75 -11.89
CA SER A 85 -6.20 -10.88 -12.69
C SER A 85 -4.96 -10.75 -11.82
N LEU A 86 -3.80 -11.20 -12.31
CA LEU A 86 -2.49 -10.99 -11.69
C LEU A 86 -1.98 -9.55 -11.86
N ASN A 87 -2.90 -8.59 -11.73
CA ASN A 87 -2.63 -7.17 -11.76
C ASN A 87 -3.66 -6.40 -10.94
N PHE A 88 -3.29 -5.19 -10.55
CA PHE A 88 -4.18 -4.22 -9.93
C PHE A 88 -3.82 -2.82 -10.43
N SER A 89 -4.72 -1.86 -10.22
CA SER A 89 -4.39 -0.44 -10.32
C SER A 89 -4.48 0.23 -8.95
N ASN A 90 -3.74 1.32 -8.74
CA ASN A 90 -3.81 2.06 -7.48
C ASN A 90 -5.22 2.59 -7.23
N GLN A 91 -5.91 3.05 -8.28
CA GLN A 91 -7.29 3.52 -8.17
C GLN A 91 -8.24 2.41 -7.72
N GLU A 92 -8.10 1.21 -8.28
CA GLU A 92 -8.92 0.07 -7.90
C GLU A 92 -8.63 -0.39 -6.47
N LEU A 93 -7.35 -0.46 -6.08
CA LEU A 93 -6.94 -0.79 -4.71
C LEU A 93 -7.54 0.18 -3.69
N LEU A 94 -7.45 1.49 -3.94
CA LEU A 94 -8.01 2.50 -3.05
C LEU A 94 -9.54 2.42 -2.97
N THR A 95 -10.20 2.17 -4.11
CA THR A 95 -11.67 2.01 -4.18
C THR A 95 -12.14 0.77 -3.41
N LYS A 96 -11.47 -0.37 -3.60
CA LYS A 96 -11.74 -1.60 -2.84
C LYS A 96 -11.48 -1.40 -1.35
N ALA A 97 -10.40 -0.70 -0.97
CA ALA A 97 -10.12 -0.38 0.42
C ALA A 97 -11.26 0.40 1.06
N GLN A 98 -11.74 1.45 0.38
CA GLN A 98 -12.84 2.28 0.86
C GLN A 98 -14.06 1.42 1.21
N HIS A 99 -14.48 0.53 0.30
CA HIS A 99 -15.74 -0.19 0.42
C HIS A 99 -15.65 -1.50 1.23
N SER A 100 -14.57 -2.25 1.08
CA SER A 100 -14.40 -3.56 1.72
C SER A 100 -13.79 -3.47 3.11
N VAL A 101 -13.07 -2.38 3.41
CA VAL A 101 -12.25 -2.25 4.61
C VAL A 101 -12.59 -0.99 5.40
N CYS A 102 -12.25 0.20 4.88
CA CYS A 102 -12.30 1.47 5.62
C CYS A 102 -13.71 1.74 6.19
N GLN A 103 -14.75 1.66 5.36
CA GLN A 103 -16.13 1.96 5.77
C GLN A 103 -16.80 0.85 6.59
N LYS A 104 -16.14 -0.30 6.80
CA LYS A 104 -16.67 -1.38 7.64
C LYS A 104 -16.26 -1.16 9.08
N SER A 105 -17.11 -1.59 10.01
CA SER A 105 -16.75 -1.51 11.43
C SER A 105 -15.59 -2.46 11.74
N TRP A 106 -14.78 -2.10 12.72
CA TRP A 106 -13.66 -2.94 13.16
C TRP A 106 -14.13 -4.36 13.56
N VAL A 107 -15.29 -4.47 14.21
CA VAL A 107 -15.90 -5.76 14.56
C VAL A 107 -16.09 -6.64 13.32
N GLN A 108 -16.66 -6.10 12.24
CA GLN A 108 -16.85 -6.85 10.99
C GLN A 108 -15.52 -7.28 10.38
N ILE A 109 -14.52 -6.40 10.40
CA ILE A 109 -13.19 -6.66 9.83
C ILE A 109 -12.45 -7.73 10.64
N SER A 110 -12.44 -7.62 11.97
CA SER A 110 -11.84 -8.62 12.86
C SER A 110 -12.50 -9.99 12.76
N GLN A 111 -13.81 -10.05 12.48
CA GLN A 111 -14.51 -11.33 12.29
C GLN A 111 -14.18 -11.96 10.94
N ASN A 112 -14.17 -11.17 9.87
CA ASN A 112 -13.94 -11.65 8.50
C ASN A 112 -12.47 -11.95 8.21
N TYR A 113 -11.56 -11.19 8.84
CA TYR A 113 -10.14 -11.17 8.51
C TYR A 113 -9.22 -11.28 9.74
N GLY A 114 -9.73 -11.61 10.93
CA GLY A 114 -8.94 -11.63 12.18
C GLY A 114 -7.83 -12.67 12.28
N LYS A 115 -7.60 -13.48 11.24
CA LYS A 115 -6.39 -14.32 11.11
C LYS A 115 -5.22 -13.56 10.47
N ASP A 116 -5.49 -12.40 9.88
CA ASP A 116 -4.48 -11.52 9.31
C ASP A 116 -4.17 -10.40 10.30
N ASP A 117 -2.96 -10.44 10.85
CA ASP A 117 -2.46 -9.48 11.85
C ASP A 117 -2.40 -8.04 11.31
N TYR A 118 -2.47 -7.83 9.99
CA TYR A 118 -2.41 -6.54 9.32
C TYR A 118 -3.79 -6.00 8.92
N ALA A 119 -4.88 -6.74 9.15
CA ALA A 119 -6.23 -6.36 8.72
C ALA A 119 -6.66 -4.97 9.25
N TYR A 120 -6.22 -4.59 10.46
CA TYR A 120 -6.47 -3.28 11.04
C TYR A 120 -5.88 -2.12 10.22
N GLY A 121 -4.75 -2.36 9.55
CA GLY A 121 -4.00 -1.36 8.81
C GLY A 121 -4.34 -1.31 7.32
N TYR A 122 -5.20 -2.20 6.81
CA TYR A 122 -5.49 -2.28 5.37
C TYR A 122 -5.98 -0.97 4.76
N CYS A 123 -6.72 -0.15 5.51
CA CYS A 123 -7.16 1.17 5.05
C CYS A 123 -5.95 2.11 4.87
N LEU A 124 -5.08 2.19 5.89
CA LEU A 124 -3.83 2.93 5.86
C LEU A 124 -2.91 2.45 4.74
N PHE A 125 -2.71 1.13 4.60
CA PHE A 125 -1.78 0.58 3.62
C PHE A 125 -2.23 0.84 2.19
N ALA A 126 -3.53 0.75 1.89
CA ALA A 126 -4.05 1.11 0.58
C ALA A 126 -3.84 2.60 0.27
N ALA A 127 -4.11 3.49 1.23
CA ALA A 127 -3.85 4.92 1.11
C ALA A 127 -2.36 5.22 0.92
N TYR A 128 -1.50 4.53 1.67
CA TYR A 128 -0.05 4.62 1.59
C TYR A 128 0.48 4.21 0.22
N TYR A 129 0.09 3.03 -0.28
CA TYR A 129 0.54 2.53 -1.58
C TYR A 129 0.08 3.45 -2.71
N TYR A 130 -1.14 3.99 -2.65
CA TYR A 130 -1.58 5.02 -3.58
C TYR A 130 -0.69 6.26 -3.49
N GLY A 131 -0.50 6.82 -2.30
CA GLY A 131 0.33 8.00 -2.08
C GLY A 131 1.76 7.81 -2.58
N LEU A 132 2.34 6.62 -2.38
CA LEU A 132 3.70 6.33 -2.81
C LEU A 132 3.80 6.21 -4.33
N MET A 133 2.94 5.38 -4.95
CA MET A 133 3.06 5.04 -6.36
C MET A 133 2.49 6.14 -7.28
N VAL A 134 1.36 6.73 -6.92
CA VAL A 134 0.72 7.77 -7.74
C VAL A 134 1.34 9.13 -7.45
N GLU A 135 1.34 9.54 -6.19
CA GLU A 135 1.72 10.91 -5.84
C GLU A 135 3.24 11.07 -5.73
N GLY A 136 3.92 10.07 -5.16
CA GLY A 136 5.38 10.03 -5.01
C GLY A 136 6.10 9.67 -6.31
N TYR A 137 5.79 8.51 -6.91
CA TYR A 137 6.48 8.05 -8.12
C TYR A 137 5.89 8.64 -9.42
N GLY A 138 4.65 9.13 -9.40
CA GLY A 138 4.02 9.74 -10.56
C GLY A 138 3.37 8.76 -11.53
N LEU A 139 3.03 7.53 -11.09
CA LEU A 139 2.25 6.61 -11.91
C LEU A 139 0.83 7.17 -12.12
N LYS A 140 0.21 6.83 -13.25
CA LYS A 140 -1.22 7.10 -13.44
C LYS A 140 -2.03 6.22 -12.48
N PRO A 141 -3.13 6.70 -11.87
CA PRO A 141 -3.93 5.91 -10.93
C PRO A 141 -4.43 4.57 -11.51
N GLU A 142 -4.76 4.56 -12.80
CA GLU A 142 -5.27 3.42 -13.55
C GLU A 142 -4.16 2.56 -14.19
N GLN A 143 -2.88 2.92 -14.01
CA GLN A 143 -1.76 2.16 -14.54
C GLN A 143 -1.77 0.74 -13.95
N PRO A 144 -1.80 -0.33 -14.77
CA PRO A 144 -1.72 -1.68 -14.27
C PRO A 144 -0.34 -1.96 -13.66
N LEU A 145 -0.36 -2.49 -12.44
CA LEU A 145 0.77 -3.06 -11.71
C LEU A 145 0.61 -4.57 -11.66
N GLN A 146 1.60 -5.28 -12.18
CA GLN A 146 1.60 -6.74 -12.25
C GLN A 146 2.21 -7.32 -10.98
N TYR A 147 1.79 -8.52 -10.59
CA TYR A 147 2.42 -9.27 -9.51
C TYR A 147 2.41 -10.77 -9.86
N LEU A 148 3.31 -11.53 -9.23
CA LEU A 148 3.44 -12.95 -9.52
C LEU A 148 2.33 -13.78 -8.89
N ALA A 149 2.01 -14.92 -9.51
CA ALA A 149 1.00 -15.85 -9.03
C ALA A 149 1.33 -16.40 -7.63
N ALA A 150 0.34 -16.97 -6.92
CA ALA A 150 0.55 -17.46 -5.55
C ALA A 150 1.59 -18.59 -5.44
N ASN A 151 1.74 -19.40 -6.50
CA ASN A 151 2.75 -20.46 -6.58
C ASN A 151 4.14 -19.96 -7.02
N GLN A 152 4.29 -18.64 -7.23
CA GLN A 152 5.54 -18.00 -7.59
C GLN A 152 5.89 -16.98 -6.51
N THR A 153 6.91 -17.30 -5.73
CA THR A 153 7.55 -16.32 -4.85
C THR A 153 8.70 -15.67 -5.62
N ALA A 154 8.81 -14.36 -5.53
CA ALA A 154 10.00 -13.65 -5.95
C ALA A 154 10.41 -12.69 -4.84
N ASP A 155 11.65 -12.83 -4.44
CA ASP A 155 12.38 -11.84 -3.69
C ASP A 155 13.65 -11.49 -4.48
N TRP A 156 14.46 -10.62 -3.91
CA TRP A 156 15.67 -10.12 -4.56
C TRP A 156 16.83 -11.14 -4.55
N SER A 157 16.71 -12.29 -3.85
CA SER A 157 17.79 -13.27 -3.69
C SER A 157 18.24 -13.90 -5.01
N LEU A 158 17.32 -14.07 -5.98
CA LEU A 158 17.69 -14.51 -7.32
C LEU A 158 18.66 -13.53 -8.00
N GLY A 159 18.53 -12.22 -7.73
CA GLY A 159 19.48 -11.22 -8.20
C GLY A 159 20.90 -11.44 -7.67
N PHE A 160 21.04 -11.91 -6.42
CA PHE A 160 22.34 -12.26 -5.84
C PHE A 160 22.97 -13.47 -6.54
N VAL A 161 22.16 -14.46 -6.92
CA VAL A 161 22.62 -15.65 -7.67
C VAL A 161 23.01 -15.29 -9.10
N LEU A 162 22.24 -14.42 -9.77
CA LEU A 162 22.47 -14.02 -11.16
C LEU A 162 23.60 -12.99 -11.30
N HIS A 163 23.82 -12.19 -10.27
CA HIS A 163 24.88 -11.20 -10.22
C HIS A 163 25.76 -11.45 -9.00
N PRO A 164 26.51 -12.57 -8.97
CA PRO A 164 27.45 -12.83 -7.90
C PRO A 164 28.47 -11.69 -7.95
N GLN A 165 28.51 -10.87 -6.90
CA GLN A 165 29.59 -9.90 -6.78
C GLN A 165 30.89 -10.70 -6.76
N SER A 166 31.72 -10.52 -7.78
CA SER A 166 33.13 -10.88 -7.65
C SER A 166 33.69 -9.99 -6.55
N PHE A 167 33.76 -10.53 -5.34
CA PHE A 167 34.53 -9.92 -4.27
C PHE A 167 36.00 -10.02 -4.68
N GLU A 168 36.50 -9.00 -5.39
CA GLU A 168 37.92 -8.69 -5.51
C GLU A 168 38.34 -7.74 -4.40
#